data_AF-A0A9W6MWX3-F1
#
_entry.id   AF-A0A9W6MWX3-F1
#
_cell.length_a   1.000
_cell.length_b   1.000
_cell.length_c   1.000
_cell.angle_alpha   90.00
_cell.angle_beta   90.00
_cell.angle_gamma   90.00
#
_symmetry.space_group_name_H-M   'P 1'
#
loop_
_entity.id
_entity.type
_entity.pdbx_description
1 polymer ?
#
loop_
_entity_poly.entity_id
_entity_poly.type
_entity_poly.pdbx_seq_one_letter_code
_entity_poly.pdbx_strand_id
1 'polypeptide(L)' 'MKVRYTIRAERHLKAIAEHIAQDSPAAAGKVVSGIKASVERLERFPESGRVGGQGAWELPVPDCLTL' A
#
# COMPACT_ATOMS: atom_id res chain seq x y z
N MET A 1 10.86 -9.05 -10.51
CA MET A 1 11.50 -7.72 -10.31
C MET A 1 11.60 -7.47 -8.81
N LYS A 2 12.65 -6.82 -8.27
CA LYS A 2 12.78 -6.62 -6.81
C LYS A 2 12.14 -5.30 -6.40
N VAL A 3 11.15 -5.36 -5.51
CA VAL A 3 10.49 -4.16 -4.96
C VAL A 3 11.36 -3.50 -3.89
N ARG A 4 11.38 -2.16 -3.88
CA ARG A 4 11.99 -1.36 -2.81
C ARG A 4 11.06 -0.19 -2.46
N TYR A 5 10.97 0.10 -1.17
CA TYR A 5 10.29 1.28 -0.67
C TYR A 5 11.26 2.46 -0.61
N THR A 6 10.74 3.66 -0.81
CA THR A 6 11.46 4.89 -0.46
C THR A 6 11.26 5.18 1.02
N ILE A 7 12.19 5.93 1.63
CA ILE A 7 12.07 6.37 3.03
C ILE A 7 10.76 7.15 3.27
N ARG A 8 10.28 7.88 2.26
CA ARG A 8 8.99 8.58 2.33
C ARG A 8 7.82 7.60 2.38
N ALA A 9 7.86 6.54 1.58
CA ALA A 9 6.82 5.50 1.57
C ALA A 9 6.75 4.78 2.93
N GLU A 10 7.89 4.45 3.54
CA GLU A 10 7.92 3.85 4.88
C GLU A 10 7.32 4.77 5.94
N ARG A 11 7.64 6.07 5.90
CA ARG A 11 7.04 7.06 6.80
C ARG A 11 5.53 7.18 6.61
N HIS A 12 5.05 7.16 5.37
CA HIS A 12 3.61 7.21 5.09
C HIS A 12 2.90 5.95 5.60
N LEU A 13 3.45 4.75 5.37
CA LEU A 13 2.87 3.50 5.89
C LEU A 13 2.72 3.52 7.41
N LYS A 14 3.76 4.01 8.10
CA LYS A 14 3.71 4.18 9.55
C LYS A 14 2.63 5.18 9.97
N ALA A 15 2.60 6.37 9.36
CA ALA A 15 1.63 7.40 9.70
C ALA A 15 0.17 6.95 9.47
N ILE A 16 -0.09 6.22 8.38
CA ILE A 16 -1.42 5.64 8.10
C ILE A 16 -1.80 4.64 9.18
N ALA A 17 -0.89 3.74 9.54
CA ALA A 17 -1.14 2.75 10.58
C ALA A 17 -1.40 3.40 11.95
N GLU A 18 -0.59 4.40 12.33
CA GLU A 18 -0.75 5.16 13.57
C GLU A 18 -2.06 5.96 13.60
N HIS A 19 -2.50 6.48 12.46
CA HIS A 19 -3.79 7.17 12.36
C HIS A 19 -4.95 6.21 12.58
N ILE A 20 -5.01 5.11 11.83
CA ILE A 20 -6.11 4.14 11.91
C ILE A 20 -6.13 3.41 13.27
N ALA A 21 -4.96 3.18 13.87
CA ALA A 21 -4.86 2.52 15.17
C ALA A 21 -5.46 3.33 16.32
N GLN A 22 -5.68 4.64 16.15
CA GLN A 22 -6.40 5.47 17.13
C GLN A 22 -7.85 5.02 17.28
N ASP A 23 -8.48 4.57 16.18
CA ASP A 23 -9.85 4.05 16.18
C ASP A 23 -9.89 2.52 16.32
N SER A 24 -9.07 1.80 15.56
CA SER A 24 -9.04 0.33 15.57
C SER A 24 -7.66 -0.21 15.20
N PRO A 25 -6.91 -0.79 16.17
CA PRO A 25 -5.61 -1.39 15.90
C PRO A 25 -5.73 -2.62 14.98
N ALA A 26 -6.85 -3.33 15.02
CA ALA A 26 -7.12 -4.44 14.12
C ALA A 26 -7.30 -3.97 12.67
N ALA A 27 -7.99 -2.85 12.46
CA ALA A 27 -8.16 -2.24 11.13
C ALA A 27 -6.82 -1.76 10.57
N ALA A 28 -5.98 -1.14 11.40
CA ALA A 28 -4.64 -0.71 11.00
C ALA A 28 -3.78 -1.88 10.48
N GLY A 29 -3.82 -3.02 11.18
CA GLY A 29 -3.13 -4.24 10.75
C GLY A 29 -3.61 -4.75 9.39
N LYS A 30 -4.94 -4.74 9.15
CA LYS A 30 -5.52 -5.15 7.86
C LYS A 30 -5.07 -4.24 6.72
N VAL A 31 -5.10 -2.93 6.91
CA VAL A 31 -4.67 -1.92 5.91
C VAL A 31 -3.22 -2.15 5.48
N VAL A 32 -2.30 -2.20 6.45
CA VAL A 32 -0.87 -2.35 6.16
C VAL A 32 -0.61 -3.67 5.45
N SER A 33 -1.28 -4.75 5.86
CA SER A 33 -1.18 -6.07 5.23
C SER A 33 -1.69 -6.05 3.80
N GLY A 34 -2.84 -5.41 3.53
CA GLY A 34 -3.42 -5.29 2.20
C GLY A 34 -2.53 -4.49 1.23
N ILE A 35 -1.93 -3.40 1.71
CA ILE A 35 -0.96 -2.62 0.92
C ILE A 35 0.27 -3.47 0.61
N LYS A 36 0.83 -4.15 1.61
CA LYS A 36 2.02 -4.99 1.44
C LYS A 36 1.78 -6.11 0.42
N ALA A 37 0.66 -6.83 0.53
CA ALA A 37 0.30 -7.89 -0.40
C ALA A 37 0.13 -7.38 -1.84
N SER A 38 -0.46 -6.19 -2.01
CA SER A 38 -0.60 -5.56 -3.32
C SER A 38 0.77 -5.20 -3.92
N VAL A 39 1.68 -4.69 -3.09
CA VAL A 39 3.04 -4.34 -3.50
C VAL A 39 3.87 -5.59 -3.82
N GLU A 40 3.78 -6.66 -3.04
CA GLU A 40 4.46 -7.94 -3.31
C GLU A 40 4.03 -8.55 -4.66
N ARG A 41 2.77 -8.32 -5.07
CA ARG A 41 2.27 -8.76 -6.39
C ARG A 41 3.01 -8.09 -7.55
N LEU A 42 3.54 -6.88 -7.39
CA LEU A 42 4.33 -6.19 -8.42
C LEU A 42 5.61 -6.93 -8.78
N GLU A 43 6.14 -7.79 -7.90
CA GLU A 43 7.33 -8.57 -8.21
C GLU A 43 7.10 -9.54 -9.37
N ARG A 44 5.87 -10.06 -9.48
CA ARG A 44 5.39 -10.95 -10.56
C ARG A 44 4.69 -10.21 -11.69
N PHE A 45 4.01 -9.09 -11.41
CA PHE A 45 3.21 -8.35 -12.38
C PHE A 45 3.54 -6.85 -12.34
N PRO A 46 4.73 -6.43 -12.80
CA PRO A 46 5.19 -5.05 -12.67
C PRO A 46 4.31 -4.04 -13.43
N GLU A 47 3.64 -4.48 -14.50
CA GLU A 47 2.75 -3.65 -15.35
C GLU A 47 1.29 -3.67 -14.87
N SER A 48 1.01 -4.21 -13.68
CA SER A 48 -0.35 -4.27 -13.14
C SER A 48 -0.87 -2.93 -12.59
N GLY A 49 -0.01 -1.92 -12.52
CA GLY A 49 -0.41 -0.55 -12.23
C GLY A 49 -1.16 0.08 -13.40
N ARG A 50 -1.99 1.08 -13.11
CA ARG A 50 -2.62 1.95 -14.11
C ARG A 50 -1.75 3.18 -14.29
N VAL A 51 -1.65 3.71 -15.50
CA VAL A 51 -1.00 5.00 -15.71
C VAL A 51 -1.86 6.07 -15.05
N GLY A 52 -1.31 6.70 -14.02
CA GLY A 52 -1.91 7.82 -13.32
C GLY A 52 -1.49 9.17 -13.89
N GLY A 53 -1.99 10.23 -13.26
CA GLY A 53 -1.58 11.59 -13.59
C GLY A 53 -0.08 11.79 -13.35
N GLN A 54 0.58 12.52 -14.25
CA GLN A 54 2.00 12.91 -14.15
C GLN A 54 3.02 11.79 -14.44
N GLY A 55 2.61 10.71 -15.12
CA GLY A 55 3.52 9.65 -15.56
C GLY A 55 3.89 8.63 -14.48
N ALA A 56 3.19 8.65 -13.34
CA ALA A 56 3.32 7.63 -12.29
C ALA A 56 2.36 6.47 -12.53
N TRP A 57 2.72 5.28 -12.05
CA TRP A 57 1.84 4.11 -12.05
C TRP A 57 1.11 4.01 -10.72
N GLU A 58 -0.23 3.95 -10.76
CA GLU A 58 -1.11 3.83 -9.62
C GLU A 58 -1.58 2.38 -9.46
N LEU A 59 -1.41 1.81 -8.27
CA LEU A 59 -1.87 0.46 -7.96
C LEU A 59 -3.07 0.54 -7.00
N PRO A 60 -4.27 0.11 -7.41
CA PRO A 60 -5.40 0.03 -6.50
C PRO A 60 -5.14 -1.05 -5.43
N VAL A 61 -5.44 -0.72 -4.17
CA VAL A 61 -5.36 -1.64 -3.02
C VAL A 61 -6.78 -2.04 -2.63
N PRO A 62 -7.35 -3.10 -3.24
CA PRO A 62 -8.76 -3.45 -3.04
C PRO A 62 -9.06 -3.87 -1.60
N ASP A 63 -8.09 -4.45 -0.90
CA ASP A 63 -8.27 -5.05 0.43
C ASP A 63 -8.45 -3.99 1.54
N CYS A 64 -8.18 -2.71 1.25
CA CYS A 64 -8.41 -1.61 2.20
C CYS A 64 -9.87 -1.15 2.30
N LEU A 65 -10.76 -1.51 1.36
CA LEU A 65 -12.15 -1.04 1.34
C LEU A 65 -13.09 -1.85 2.25
N THR A 66 -12.58 -2.89 2.90
CA THR A 66 -13.34 -3.84 3.76
C THR A 66 -13.10 -3.65 5.26
N LEU A 67 -12.68 -2.44 5.67
CA LEU A 67 -12.38 -2.09 7.07
C LEU A 67 -13.63 -1.78 7.88
#